data_AF-A0A7Y5MTX2-F1
#
_entry.id   AF-A0A7Y5MTX2-F1
#
_cell.length_a   1.000
_cell.length_b   1.000
_cell.length_c   1.000
_cell.angle_alpha   90.00
_cell.angle_beta   90.00
_cell.angle_gamma   90.00
#
_symmetry.space_group_name_H-M   'P 1'
#
loop_
_entity.id
_entity.type
_entity.pdbx_description
1 polymer ?
#
loop_
_entity_poly.entity_id
_entity_poly.type
_entity_poly.pdbx_seq_one_letter_code
_entity_poly.pdbx_strand_id
1 'polypeptide(L)'
;TQEHLHDLGKYMFAISIFWTYLWFSQYMLIWYGNIGEETIYYRERIDNYRALFIGNLIMNFVMPFLILMRNDTKRKYGTLVLTSIIVFFGHWWDFFQMIKPGAYHTAQEALAHAAHGGAEGAHDAGHHASSIVMGFTIPGLLEIGTMLGFLAFFAYFAFSRMAKAPLQPANDPYLAESLQHHT
;
A
#
# COMPACT_ATOMS: atom_id res chain seq x y z
N THR A 1 27.05 5.47 -6.15
CA THR A 1 27.44 5.80 -7.53
C THR A 1 26.20 5.82 -8.41
N GLN A 2 26.28 6.30 -9.65
CA GLN A 2 25.11 6.29 -10.57
C GLN A 2 24.64 4.87 -10.90
N GLU A 3 25.57 3.91 -10.93
CA GLU A 3 25.26 2.50 -11.20
C GLU A 3 24.55 1.82 -10.02
N HIS A 4 24.95 2.11 -8.77
CA HIS A 4 24.17 1.65 -7.60
C HIS A 4 22.72 2.15 -7.63
N LEU A 5 22.49 3.41 -8.04
CA LEU A 5 21.13 3.94 -8.20
C LEU A 5 20.37 3.23 -9.32
N HIS A 6 21.06 2.97 -10.43
CA HIS A 6 20.50 2.24 -11.56
C HIS A 6 20.04 0.83 -11.16
N ASP A 7 20.86 0.10 -10.40
CA ASP A 7 20.51 -1.25 -9.91
C ASP A 7 19.34 -1.21 -8.91
N LEU A 8 19.34 -0.26 -7.97
CA LEU A 8 18.19 -0.05 -7.08
C LEU A 8 16.91 0.24 -7.88
N GLY A 9 17.00 1.02 -8.96
CA GLY A 9 15.89 1.27 -9.89
C GLY A 9 15.40 0.00 -10.59
N LYS A 10 16.31 -0.90 -11.00
CA LYS A 10 15.95 -2.22 -11.57
C LYS A 10 15.22 -3.08 -10.53
N TYR A 11 15.71 -3.13 -9.28
CA TYR A 11 15.06 -3.87 -8.21
C TYR A 11 13.65 -3.35 -7.91
N MET A 12 13.49 -2.04 -7.74
CA MET A 12 12.17 -1.44 -7.48
C MET A 12 11.19 -1.71 -8.63
N PHE A 13 11.65 -1.61 -9.88
CA PHE A 13 10.84 -1.93 -11.05
C PHE A 13 10.44 -3.41 -11.10
N ALA A 14 11.39 -4.33 -10.88
CA ALA A 14 11.13 -5.76 -10.90
C ALA A 14 10.16 -6.19 -9.78
N ILE A 15 10.35 -5.68 -8.56
CA ILE A 15 9.48 -6.00 -7.42
C ILE A 15 8.06 -5.43 -7.61
N SER A 16 7.90 -4.24 -8.21
CA SER A 16 6.58 -3.69 -8.56
C SER A 16 5.83 -4.59 -9.57
N ILE A 17 6.52 -5.09 -10.60
CA ILE A 17 5.93 -6.05 -11.54
C ILE A 17 5.59 -7.36 -10.84
N PHE A 18 6.48 -7.86 -9.97
CA PHE A 18 6.24 -9.08 -9.22
C PHE A 18 5.01 -8.96 -8.29
N TRP A 19 4.87 -7.85 -7.56
CA TRP A 19 3.69 -7.59 -6.75
C TRP A 19 2.41 -7.58 -7.61
N THR A 20 2.46 -6.95 -8.78
CA THR A 20 1.32 -6.91 -9.72
C THR A 20 0.95 -8.31 -10.21
N TYR A 21 1.94 -9.15 -10.50
CA TYR A 21 1.72 -10.55 -10.85
C TYR A 21 0.98 -11.30 -9.73
N LEU A 22 1.43 -11.18 -8.48
CA LEU A 22 0.77 -11.84 -7.35
C LEU A 22 -0.67 -11.34 -7.19
N TRP A 23 -0.85 -10.02 -7.19
CA TRP A 23 -2.19 -9.41 -7.09
C TRP A 23 -3.14 -9.88 -8.19
N PHE A 24 -2.67 -9.89 -9.45
CA PHE A 24 -3.47 -10.32 -10.59
C PHE A 24 -3.76 -11.82 -10.55
N SER A 25 -2.77 -12.64 -10.20
CA SER A 25 -2.95 -14.09 -10.07
C SER A 25 -4.01 -14.44 -9.03
N GLN A 26 -4.01 -13.77 -7.88
CA GLN A 26 -5.02 -13.95 -6.84
C GLN A 26 -6.41 -13.55 -7.34
N TYR A 27 -6.54 -12.36 -7.93
CA TYR A 27 -7.80 -11.86 -8.46
C TYR A 27 -8.36 -12.78 -9.56
N MET A 28 -7.54 -13.16 -10.53
CA MET A 28 -7.96 -14.00 -11.65
C MET A 28 -8.42 -15.38 -11.22
N LEU A 29 -7.73 -16.01 -10.25
CA LEU A 29 -8.10 -17.34 -9.79
C LEU A 29 -9.49 -17.34 -9.12
N ILE A 30 -9.78 -16.34 -8.28
CA ILE A 30 -11.08 -16.21 -7.61
C ILE A 30 -12.17 -15.82 -8.61
N TRP A 31 -11.85 -14.91 -9.54
CA TRP A 31 -12.77 -14.52 -10.61
C TRP A 31 -13.12 -15.69 -11.53
N TYR A 32 -12.13 -16.51 -11.90
CA TYR A 32 -12.31 -17.67 -12.77
C TYR A 32 -13.02 -18.83 -12.06
N GLY A 33 -12.66 -19.10 -10.79
CA GLY A 33 -13.32 -20.12 -9.97
C GLY A 33 -14.78 -19.79 -9.65
N ASN A 34 -15.11 -18.50 -9.52
CA ASN A 34 -16.45 -17.96 -9.28
C ASN A 34 -17.27 -18.71 -8.22
N ILE A 35 -16.61 -19.08 -7.11
CA ILE A 35 -17.24 -19.72 -5.96
C ILE A 35 -17.87 -18.64 -5.08
N GLY A 36 -19.17 -18.77 -4.79
CA GLY A 36 -19.96 -17.74 -4.11
C GLY A 36 -19.33 -17.21 -2.81
N GLU A 37 -18.81 -18.09 -1.95
CA GLU A 37 -18.21 -17.74 -0.66
C GLU A 37 -16.92 -16.89 -0.80
N GLU A 38 -16.09 -17.17 -1.79
CA GLU A 38 -14.78 -16.53 -1.98
C GLU A 38 -14.87 -15.21 -2.76
N THR A 39 -15.92 -15.06 -3.59
CA THR A 39 -16.09 -13.87 -4.45
C THR A 39 -16.57 -12.63 -3.70
N ILE A 40 -17.14 -12.79 -2.50
CA ILE A 40 -17.69 -11.67 -1.70
C ILE A 40 -16.62 -10.61 -1.43
N TYR A 41 -15.38 -11.03 -1.16
CA TYR A 41 -14.25 -10.12 -0.91
C TYR A 41 -14.02 -9.10 -2.04
N TYR A 42 -13.99 -9.57 -3.29
CA TYR A 42 -13.73 -8.72 -4.46
C TYR A 42 -14.99 -8.01 -4.95
N ARG A 43 -16.16 -8.63 -4.80
CA ARG A 43 -17.45 -8.00 -5.14
C ARG A 43 -17.68 -6.73 -4.33
N GLU A 44 -17.54 -6.81 -3.02
CA GLU A 44 -17.66 -5.67 -2.10
C GLU A 44 -16.71 -4.52 -2.49
N ARG A 45 -15.47 -4.85 -2.86
CA ARG A 45 -14.46 -3.85 -3.24
C ARG A 45 -14.71 -3.22 -4.60
N ILE A 46 -15.27 -3.96 -5.55
CA ILE A 46 -15.61 -3.41 -6.87
C ILE A 46 -16.86 -2.53 -6.77
N ASP A 47 -17.84 -2.90 -5.94
CA ASP A 47 -19.10 -2.19 -5.84
C ASP A 47 -18.98 -0.92 -4.97
N ASN A 48 -18.36 -1.02 -3.79
CA ASN A 48 -18.29 0.08 -2.82
C ASN A 48 -16.93 0.82 -2.79
N TYR A 49 -15.85 0.19 -3.27
CA TYR A 49 -14.47 0.71 -3.17
C TYR A 49 -13.74 0.81 -4.51
N ARG A 50 -14.48 0.90 -5.63
CA ARG A 50 -13.91 0.86 -6.98
C ARG A 50 -12.73 1.81 -7.19
N ALA A 51 -12.84 3.02 -6.66
CA ALA A 51 -11.79 4.03 -6.76
C ALA A 51 -10.51 3.61 -6.03
N LEU A 52 -10.62 2.99 -4.85
CA LEU A 52 -9.47 2.46 -4.12
C LEU A 52 -8.84 1.29 -4.87
N PHE A 53 -9.67 0.37 -5.36
CA PHE A 53 -9.23 -0.84 -6.04
C PHE A 53 -8.46 -0.53 -7.33
N ILE A 54 -9.01 0.35 -8.19
CA ILE A 54 -8.34 0.75 -9.43
C ILE A 54 -7.15 1.69 -9.14
N GLY A 55 -7.32 2.62 -8.19
CA GLY A 55 -6.26 3.53 -7.77
C GLY A 55 -5.02 2.79 -7.27
N ASN A 56 -5.21 1.66 -6.59
CA ASN A 56 -4.13 0.80 -6.13
C ASN A 56 -3.28 0.27 -7.29
N LEU A 57 -3.93 -0.23 -8.35
CA LEU A 57 -3.23 -0.71 -9.54
C LEU A 57 -2.51 0.42 -10.27
N ILE A 58 -3.11 1.62 -10.33
CA ILE A 58 -2.46 2.77 -10.96
C ILE A 58 -1.20 3.17 -10.19
N MET A 59 -1.27 3.28 -8.86
CA MET A 59 -0.14 3.74 -8.05
C MET A 59 0.98 2.71 -7.89
N ASN A 60 0.65 1.44 -7.70
CA ASN A 60 1.65 0.38 -7.44
C ASN A 60 2.18 -0.30 -8.70
N PHE A 61 1.47 -0.21 -9.82
CA PHE A 61 1.87 -0.81 -11.09
C PHE A 61 2.08 0.23 -12.18
N VAL A 62 1.02 0.93 -12.63
CA VAL A 62 1.08 1.76 -13.84
C VAL A 62 2.10 2.90 -13.70
N MET A 63 2.07 3.63 -12.58
CA MET A 63 2.97 4.75 -12.32
C MET A 63 4.45 4.32 -12.26
N PRO A 64 4.87 3.36 -11.39
CA PRO A 64 6.26 2.92 -11.37
C PRO A 64 6.68 2.25 -12.67
N PHE A 65 5.77 1.52 -13.34
CA PHE A 65 6.06 0.91 -14.63
C PHE A 65 6.38 1.95 -15.69
N LEU A 66 5.54 2.97 -15.87
CA LEU A 66 5.74 4.01 -16.88
C LEU A 66 6.95 4.91 -16.58
N ILE A 67 7.16 5.28 -15.31
CA ILE A 67 8.25 6.16 -14.91
C ILE A 67 9.61 5.44 -15.04
N LEU A 68 9.68 4.17 -14.65
CA LEU A 68 10.92 3.38 -14.65
C LEU A 68 11.10 2.53 -15.93
N MET A 69 10.21 2.61 -16.92
CA MET A 69 10.43 1.89 -18.19
C MET A 69 11.71 2.37 -18.90
N ARG A 70 11.99 3.68 -18.86
CA ARG A 70 13.16 4.28 -19.49
C ARG A 70 14.42 4.01 -18.67
N ASN A 71 15.52 3.69 -19.34
CA ASN A 71 16.79 3.41 -18.66
C ASN A 71 17.38 4.64 -17.96
N ASP A 72 17.29 5.81 -18.61
CA ASP A 72 17.86 7.07 -18.10
C ASP A 72 17.19 7.55 -16.80
N THR A 73 15.91 7.22 -16.58
CA THR A 73 15.18 7.63 -15.38
C THR A 73 15.63 6.86 -14.14
N LYS A 74 16.13 5.63 -14.32
CA LYS A 74 16.66 4.79 -13.23
C LYS A 74 17.99 5.29 -12.68
N ARG A 75 18.70 6.15 -13.42
CA ARG A 75 19.98 6.74 -12.98
C ARG A 75 19.78 8.08 -12.29
N LYS A 76 18.59 8.68 -12.37
CA LYS A 76 18.33 10.02 -11.81
C LYS A 76 17.77 9.91 -10.39
N TYR A 77 18.51 10.46 -9.43
CA TYR A 77 18.10 10.50 -8.02
C TYR A 77 16.68 11.06 -7.83
N GLY A 78 16.36 12.19 -8.47
CA GLY A 78 15.04 12.82 -8.33
C GLY A 78 13.88 11.93 -8.79
N THR A 79 14.04 11.24 -9.93
CA THR A 79 13.00 10.34 -10.44
C THR A 79 12.86 9.09 -9.58
N LEU A 80 13.97 8.53 -9.09
CA LEU A 80 13.91 7.39 -8.17
C LEU A 80 13.20 7.74 -6.86
N VAL A 81 13.54 8.87 -6.24
CA VAL A 81 12.89 9.31 -4.99
C VAL A 81 11.40 9.54 -5.20
N LEU A 82 11.01 10.19 -6.31
CA LEU A 82 9.60 10.37 -6.64
C LEU A 82 8.87 9.03 -6.76
N THR A 83 9.43 8.07 -7.49
CA THR A 83 8.81 6.74 -7.64
C THR A 83 8.74 5.99 -6.31
N SER A 84 9.79 6.05 -5.49
CA SER A 84 9.79 5.42 -4.16
C SER A 84 8.70 5.98 -3.26
N ILE A 85 8.46 7.29 -3.29
CA ILE A 85 7.37 7.93 -2.54
C ILE A 85 6.02 7.44 -3.06
N ILE A 86 5.82 7.41 -4.38
CA ILE A 86 4.57 6.93 -4.99
C ILE A 86 4.29 5.48 -4.61
N VAL A 87 5.29 4.59 -4.72
CA VAL A 87 5.15 3.17 -4.38
C VAL A 87 4.93 2.98 -2.88
N PHE A 88 5.61 3.76 -2.03
CA PHE A 88 5.39 3.72 -0.58
C PHE A 88 3.94 4.08 -0.21
N PHE A 89 3.42 5.20 -0.74
CA PHE A 89 2.03 5.59 -0.53
C PHE A 89 1.05 4.61 -1.19
N GLY A 90 1.40 4.06 -2.35
CA GLY A 90 0.63 3.02 -3.02
C GLY A 90 0.49 1.77 -2.16
N HIS A 91 1.56 1.30 -1.50
CA HIS A 91 1.46 0.14 -0.62
C HIS A 91 0.72 0.45 0.67
N TRP A 92 0.87 1.64 1.24
CA TRP A 92 0.01 2.05 2.35
C TRP A 92 -1.48 2.04 1.97
N TRP A 93 -1.80 2.51 0.76
CA TRP A 93 -3.14 2.45 0.19
C TRP A 93 -3.61 1.00 -0.02
N ASP A 94 -2.72 0.10 -0.44
CA ASP A 94 -2.98 -1.33 -0.58
C ASP A 94 -3.38 -1.97 0.76
N PHE A 95 -2.66 -1.65 1.85
CA PHE A 95 -3.02 -2.10 3.19
C PHE A 95 -4.36 -1.53 3.66
N PHE A 96 -4.64 -0.26 3.34
CA PHE A 96 -5.92 0.35 3.68
C PHE A 96 -7.10 -0.40 3.05
N GLN A 97 -7.05 -0.71 1.75
CA GLN A 97 -8.14 -1.44 1.07
C GLN A 97 -8.27 -2.91 1.52
N MET A 98 -7.19 -3.51 2.04
CA MET A 98 -7.24 -4.88 2.56
C MET A 98 -7.97 -4.93 3.91
N ILE A 99 -7.67 -3.99 4.80
CA ILE A 99 -8.15 -4.02 6.19
C ILE A 99 -9.54 -3.39 6.32
N LYS A 100 -9.76 -2.23 5.67
CA LYS A 100 -10.91 -1.39 6.01
C LYS A 100 -12.23 -2.08 5.74
N PRO A 101 -12.57 -2.57 4.53
CA PRO A 101 -13.87 -3.21 4.27
C PRO A 101 -14.25 -4.27 5.31
N GLY A 102 -13.30 -5.11 5.75
CA GLY A 102 -13.56 -6.09 6.81
C GLY A 102 -13.84 -5.45 8.17
N ALA A 103 -13.11 -4.40 8.54
CA ALA A 103 -13.34 -3.65 9.76
C ALA A 103 -14.70 -2.92 9.79
N TYR A 104 -15.33 -2.58 8.66
CA TYR A 104 -16.71 -2.04 8.68
C TYR A 104 -17.65 -3.08 9.22
N HIS A 105 -17.57 -4.27 8.62
CA HIS A 105 -18.63 -5.24 8.76
C HIS A 105 -18.68 -5.64 10.23
N THR A 106 -17.50 -5.87 10.82
CA THR A 106 -17.35 -6.06 12.26
C THR A 106 -17.83 -4.86 13.09
N ALA A 107 -17.55 -3.61 12.69
CA ALA A 107 -18.01 -2.44 13.44
C ALA A 107 -19.55 -2.29 13.39
N GLN A 108 -20.18 -2.55 12.24
CA GLN A 108 -21.63 -2.53 12.08
C GLN A 108 -22.29 -3.64 12.90
N GLU A 109 -21.74 -4.86 12.87
CA GLU A 109 -22.20 -5.98 13.67
C GLU A 109 -22.07 -5.70 15.17
N ALA A 110 -20.93 -5.17 15.62
CA ALA A 110 -20.73 -4.80 17.02
C ALA A 110 -21.74 -3.72 17.48
N LEU A 111 -22.04 -2.74 16.62
CA LEU A 111 -23.05 -1.72 16.90
C LEU A 111 -24.46 -2.31 16.97
N ALA A 112 -24.80 -3.22 16.05
CA ALA A 112 -26.08 -3.93 16.05
C ALA A 112 -26.26 -4.78 17.31
N HIS A 113 -25.21 -5.51 17.73
CA HIS A 113 -25.24 -6.29 18.98
C HIS A 113 -25.35 -5.40 20.23
N ALA A 114 -24.71 -4.24 20.25
CA ALA A 114 -24.86 -3.28 21.33
C ALA A 114 -26.30 -2.71 21.41
N ALA A 115 -26.93 -2.47 20.26
CA ALA A 115 -28.31 -2.02 20.18
C ALA A 115 -29.32 -3.08 20.66
N HIS A 116 -29.03 -4.37 20.44
CA HIS A 116 -29.87 -5.47 20.94
C HIS A 116 -29.78 -5.70 22.47
N GLY A 117 -28.81 -5.09 23.17
CA GLY A 117 -28.66 -5.19 24.63
C GLY A 117 -29.39 -4.11 25.44
N GLY A 118 -30.02 -3.13 24.79
CA GLY A 118 -30.61 -1.97 25.46
C GLY A 118 -31.89 -1.47 24.80
N ALA A 119 -33.02 -2.05 25.22
CA ALA A 119 -34.39 -1.55 25.09
C ALA A 119 -35.00 -1.38 23.69
N GLU A 120 -36.28 -1.75 23.64
CA GLU A 120 -37.22 -1.64 22.53
C GLU A 120 -37.31 -0.22 21.95
N GLY A 121 -37.49 -0.15 20.62
CA GLY A 121 -38.14 0.99 19.96
C GLY A 121 -37.23 1.92 19.15
N ALA A 122 -37.11 1.66 17.85
CA ALA A 122 -37.20 2.68 16.81
C ALA A 122 -37.26 1.99 15.44
N HIS A 123 -38.46 2.00 14.88
CA HIS A 123 -38.72 1.70 13.49
C HIS A 123 -37.99 2.68 12.55
N ASP A 124 -37.76 2.21 11.33
CA ASP A 124 -37.54 3.00 10.12
C ASP A 124 -36.30 3.91 10.05
N ALA A 125 -35.28 3.42 9.34
CA ALA A 125 -34.49 4.26 8.45
C ALA A 125 -33.91 3.41 7.30
N GLY A 126 -34.79 2.93 6.43
CA GLY A 126 -34.37 2.64 5.07
C GLY A 126 -34.07 3.96 4.38
N HIS A 127 -32.79 4.30 4.18
CA HIS A 127 -32.39 5.28 3.19
C HIS A 127 -31.05 4.92 2.58
N HIS A 128 -31.11 4.47 1.33
CA HIS A 128 -30.04 4.56 0.35
C HIS A 128 -29.35 5.92 0.46
N ALA A 129 -28.09 5.92 0.88
CA ALA A 129 -27.18 7.00 0.61
C ALA A 129 -25.79 6.39 0.43
N SER A 130 -25.25 6.51 -0.77
CA SER A 130 -23.83 6.42 -1.06
C SER A 130 -23.09 7.44 -0.19
N SER A 131 -22.92 7.15 1.08
CA SER A 131 -22.20 8.00 2.01
C SER A 131 -20.76 7.56 1.93
N ILE A 132 -19.94 8.39 1.29
CA ILE A 132 -18.49 8.32 1.46
C ILE A 132 -18.25 8.56 2.94
N VAL A 133 -18.10 7.48 3.72
CA VAL A 133 -17.78 7.57 5.14
C VAL A 133 -16.27 7.78 5.22
N MET A 134 -15.86 9.00 5.56
CA MET A 134 -14.45 9.32 5.79
C MET A 134 -13.87 8.42 6.88
N GLY A 135 -12.70 7.83 6.64
CA GLY A 135 -12.08 6.80 7.48
C GLY A 135 -12.44 5.36 7.10
N PHE A 136 -13.44 5.20 6.24
CA PHE A 136 -13.90 3.89 5.78
C PHE A 136 -13.81 3.74 4.25
N THR A 137 -14.51 4.58 3.49
CA THR A 137 -14.50 4.57 2.01
C THR A 137 -13.27 5.28 1.42
N ILE A 138 -12.71 6.24 2.17
CA ILE A 138 -11.51 7.00 1.83
C ILE A 138 -10.71 7.17 3.13
N PRO A 139 -9.35 7.19 3.09
CA PRO A 139 -8.55 7.44 4.28
C PRO A 139 -8.97 8.73 4.99
N GLY A 140 -9.30 8.61 6.28
CA GLY A 140 -9.68 9.73 7.13
C GLY A 140 -8.45 10.40 7.75
N LEU A 141 -8.70 11.47 8.49
CA LEU A 141 -7.66 12.21 9.19
C LEU A 141 -6.92 11.34 10.22
N LEU A 142 -7.63 10.40 10.85
CA LEU A 142 -7.06 9.49 11.82
C LEU A 142 -6.08 8.50 11.17
N GLU A 143 -6.40 7.97 9.98
CA GLU A 143 -5.52 7.05 9.27
C GLU A 143 -4.25 7.75 8.77
N ILE A 144 -4.40 8.97 8.26
CA ILE A 144 -3.25 9.79 7.86
C ILE A 144 -2.41 10.15 9.08
N GLY A 145 -3.06 10.56 10.19
CA GLY A 145 -2.39 10.90 11.44
C GLY A 145 -1.63 9.72 12.05
N THR A 146 -2.23 8.53 12.07
CA THR A 146 -1.56 7.32 12.56
C THR A 146 -0.42 6.90 11.63
N MET A 147 -0.61 6.95 10.31
CA MET A 147 0.46 6.68 9.35
C MET A 147 1.64 7.64 9.56
N LEU A 148 1.41 8.95 9.64
CA LEU A 148 2.47 9.94 9.87
C LEU A 148 3.12 9.77 11.24
N GLY A 149 2.34 9.50 12.28
CA GLY A 149 2.85 9.27 13.64
C GLY A 149 3.78 8.07 13.71
N PHE A 150 3.38 6.92 13.15
CA PHE A 150 4.23 5.73 13.08
C PHE A 150 5.42 5.93 12.17
N LEU A 151 5.26 6.62 11.03
CA LEU A 151 6.38 6.93 10.13
C LEU A 151 7.43 7.82 10.83
N ALA A 152 6.99 8.84 11.57
CA ALA A 152 7.88 9.72 12.33
C ALA A 152 8.58 8.95 13.47
N PHE A 153 7.85 8.11 14.20
CA PHE A 153 8.43 7.26 15.24
C PHE A 153 9.46 6.27 14.67
N PHE A 154 9.12 5.61 13.56
CA PHE A 154 10.02 4.69 12.87
C PHE A 154 11.27 5.41 12.37
N ALA A 155 11.12 6.57 11.72
CA ALA A 155 12.24 7.37 11.25
C ALA A 155 13.13 7.81 12.43
N TYR A 156 12.54 8.31 13.51
CA TYR A 156 13.28 8.68 14.72
C TYR A 156 14.08 7.49 15.27
N PHE A 157 13.45 6.32 15.39
CA PHE A 157 14.12 5.12 15.86
C PHE A 157 15.25 4.69 14.91
N ALA A 158 14.99 4.63 13.61
CA ALA A 158 15.96 4.22 12.60
C ALA A 158 17.17 5.17 12.56
N PHE A 159 16.96 6.49 12.51
CA PHE A 159 18.04 7.47 12.56
C PHE A 159 18.80 7.40 13.89
N SER A 160 18.11 7.20 15.01
CA SER A 160 18.75 7.01 16.33
C SER A 160 19.62 5.75 16.39
N ARG A 161 19.34 4.73 15.56
CA ARG A 161 20.17 3.52 15.45
C ARG A 161 21.32 3.72 14.48
N MET A 162 21.08 4.34 13.33
CA MET A 162 22.14 4.65 12.36
C MET A 162 23.18 5.62 12.93
N ALA A 163 22.79 6.55 13.81
CA ALA A 163 23.73 7.46 14.47
C ALA A 163 24.72 6.77 15.43
N LYS A 164 24.44 5.54 15.86
CA LYS A 164 25.27 4.81 16.83
C LYS A 164 26.39 3.99 16.20
N ALA A 165 26.41 3.84 14.87
CA ALA A 165 27.36 3.00 14.15
C ALA A 165 27.90 3.72 12.90
N PRO A 166 29.12 3.39 12.43
CA PRO A 166 29.64 3.93 11.17
C PRO A 166 28.76 3.49 9.98
N LEU A 167 28.41 4.43 9.10
CA LEU A 167 27.51 4.19 7.95
C LEU A 167 28.14 3.36 6.83
N GLN A 168 29.48 3.31 6.77
CA GLN A 168 30.21 2.46 5.82
C GLN A 168 30.84 1.30 6.58
N PRO A 169 30.69 0.06 6.10
CA PRO A 169 31.23 -1.11 6.77
C PRO A 169 32.75 -1.21 6.49
N ALA A 170 33.56 -0.65 7.39
CA ALA A 170 35.01 -0.52 7.20
C ALA A 170 35.76 -1.86 7.00
N ASN A 171 35.22 -2.98 7.48
CA ASN A 171 35.85 -4.30 7.43
C ASN A 171 35.15 -5.26 6.44
N ASP A 172 34.35 -4.75 5.51
CA ASP A 172 33.68 -5.59 4.52
C ASP A 172 34.63 -6.01 3.37
N PRO A 173 34.75 -7.32 3.07
CA PRO A 173 35.64 -7.81 2.01
C PRO A 173 35.32 -7.29 0.60
N TYR A 174 34.07 -6.92 0.32
CA TYR A 174 33.60 -6.48 -0.99
C TYR A 174 33.48 -4.95 -1.12
N LEU A 175 33.82 -4.19 -0.07
CA LEU A 175 33.71 -2.72 -0.09
C LEU A 175 34.52 -2.10 -1.24
N ALA A 176 35.75 -2.57 -1.45
CA ALA A 176 36.62 -2.05 -2.51
C ALA A 176 36.06 -2.29 -3.92
N GLU A 177 35.45 -3.47 -4.14
CA GLU A 177 34.78 -3.82 -5.40
C GLU A 177 33.52 -2.98 -5.61
N SER A 178 32.68 -2.82 -4.58
CA SER A 178 31.47 -2.00 -4.65
C SER A 178 31.76 -0.52 -4.93
N LEU A 179 32.86 0.03 -4.40
CA LEU A 179 33.26 1.41 -4.71
C LEU A 179 33.64 1.61 -6.18
N GLN A 180 34.14 0.56 -6.83
CA GLN A 180 34.52 0.53 -8.25
C GLN A 180 33.40 -0.04 -9.14
N HIS A 181 32.17 -0.12 -8.63
CA HIS A 181 31.05 -0.67 -9.39
C HIS A 181 30.61 0.27 -10.52
N HIS A 182 30.68 -0.24 -11.75
CA HIS A 182 30.47 0.53 -12.99
C HIS A 182 29.40 -0.05 -13.93
N THR A 183 28.59 -1.04 -13.51
CA THR A 183 27.67 -1.76 -14.42
C THR A 183 26.23 -1.87 -13.90
#